data_AF-A0A484BP41-F1
#
_entry.id   AF-A0A484BP41-F1
#
_cell.length_a   1.000
_cell.length_b   1.000
_cell.length_c   1.000
_cell.angle_alpha   90.00
_cell.angle_beta   90.00
_cell.angle_gamma   90.00
#
_symmetry.space_group_name_H-M   'P 1'
#
loop_
_entity.id
_entity.type
_entity.pdbx_description
1 polymer ?
#
loop_
_entity_poly.entity_id
_entity_poly.type
_entity_poly.pdbx_seq_one_letter_code
_entity_poly.pdbx_strand_id
1 'polypeptide(L)'
;MLSDFDGSLYSPVWKMTQLCLVLPNECGSFIQYFSDVYEQKFTVMCFMVFYTLLNALIMWIINPRAPLGNTLFNSARLTIGQGVADRAFRRLRLPEKIIEIFTQIFTLLVLSIVTGAVTTALITGVRRAEIVDLETFLESGLRVMVYSNQVQDEFNYLLPSIQTRFLYVDKPERDRHLYSLNDSYAYLMVTHKWQLLEYIQRRLHKPKLRLATGKLCSSERYIQLYVCSGACYAPALEHFALNAYEFGLTTGWMQQGLRQAEQAGLVAKEPYEPPTLRPLPLEFYRRAYELYGFLLVLSLIAFLMECLIAYWRTDDAIIVI
;
A
#
# COMPACT_ATOMS: atom_id res chain seq x y z
N MET A 1 58.54 -23.35 -29.37
CA MET A 1 58.23 -23.57 -27.94
C MET A 1 56.91 -22.90 -27.60
N LEU A 2 55.81 -23.38 -28.18
CA LEU A 2 54.44 -22.87 -27.94
C LEU A 2 53.46 -24.03 -28.13
N SER A 3 53.65 -25.09 -27.35
CA SER A 3 52.72 -26.21 -27.24
C SER A 3 52.76 -26.64 -25.78
N ASP A 4 51.61 -26.61 -25.12
CA ASP A 4 51.36 -26.89 -23.70
C ASP A 4 51.10 -25.64 -22.84
N PHE A 5 50.08 -24.86 -23.22
CA PHE A 5 49.29 -24.14 -22.22
C PHE A 5 48.11 -25.02 -21.83
N ASP A 6 48.31 -25.83 -20.80
CA ASP A 6 47.21 -26.49 -20.08
C ASP A 6 46.29 -25.39 -19.55
N GLY A 7 45.06 -25.35 -20.08
CA GLY A 7 44.11 -24.25 -19.95
C GLY A 7 43.42 -24.15 -18.58
N SER A 8 44.18 -24.09 -17.48
CA SER A 8 43.62 -23.68 -16.20
C SER A 8 43.43 -22.15 -16.21
N LEU A 9 42.19 -21.70 -16.40
CA LEU A 9 41.86 -20.28 -16.29
C LEU A 9 42.14 -19.80 -14.86
N TYR A 10 43.10 -18.90 -14.72
CA TYR A 10 43.28 -18.13 -13.50
C TYR A 10 42.38 -16.89 -13.58
N SER A 11 41.50 -16.72 -12.60
CA SER A 11 40.49 -15.67 -12.65
C SER A 11 40.29 -15.02 -11.27
N PRO A 12 40.97 -13.90 -10.97
CA PRO A 12 40.77 -13.21 -9.70
C PRO A 12 39.34 -12.68 -9.62
N VAL A 13 38.76 -12.81 -8.43
CA VAL A 13 37.41 -12.33 -8.14
C VAL A 13 37.42 -10.80 -8.09
N TRP A 14 36.59 -10.17 -8.93
CA TRP A 14 36.44 -8.72 -8.97
C TRP A 14 35.31 -8.23 -8.07
N LYS A 15 34.14 -8.89 -8.15
CA LYS A 15 32.94 -8.47 -7.43
C LYS A 15 31.98 -9.63 -7.25
N MET A 16 31.32 -9.63 -6.12
CA MET A 16 30.25 -10.56 -5.82
C MET A 16 28.91 -10.01 -6.30
N THR A 17 28.08 -10.85 -6.91
CA THR A 17 26.77 -10.50 -7.43
C THR A 17 25.79 -11.65 -7.25
N GLN A 18 24.52 -11.34 -7.02
CA GLN A 18 23.43 -12.32 -7.06
C GLN A 18 22.45 -11.90 -8.15
N LEU A 19 21.66 -12.82 -8.67
CA LEU A 19 20.52 -12.49 -9.52
C LEU A 19 19.28 -12.42 -8.64
N CYS A 20 18.64 -11.27 -8.55
CA CYS A 20 17.47 -11.05 -7.71
C CYS A 20 16.28 -10.54 -8.53
N LEU A 21 15.09 -10.78 -8.01
CA LEU A 21 13.90 -10.08 -8.50
C LEU A 21 13.94 -8.61 -8.08
N VAL A 22 13.59 -7.72 -8.99
CA VAL A 22 13.26 -6.32 -8.73
C VAL A 22 11.75 -6.24 -8.73
N LEU A 23 11.21 -5.75 -7.62
CA LEU A 23 9.79 -5.74 -7.33
C LEU A 23 9.30 -4.31 -7.19
N PRO A 24 8.02 -4.05 -7.47
CA PRO A 24 7.41 -2.78 -7.09
C PRO A 24 7.51 -2.59 -5.58
N ASN A 25 7.83 -1.37 -5.17
CA ASN A 25 7.83 -0.95 -3.78
C ASN A 25 6.39 -0.53 -3.43
N GLU A 26 5.52 -1.52 -3.21
CA GLU A 26 4.07 -1.34 -3.08
C GLU A 26 3.66 -0.54 -1.83
N CYS A 27 3.71 0.78 -1.91
CA CYS A 27 2.78 1.64 -1.17
C CYS A 27 1.61 1.95 -2.11
N GLY A 28 0.58 1.10 -2.10
CA GLY A 28 -0.69 1.45 -2.73
C GLY A 28 -1.21 2.78 -2.18
N SER A 29 -1.84 3.58 -3.03
CA SER A 29 -2.48 4.81 -2.56
C SER A 29 -3.54 4.45 -1.50
N PHE A 30 -3.46 5.07 -0.32
CA PHE A 30 -4.40 4.86 0.79
C PHE A 30 -5.86 4.89 0.33
N ILE A 31 -6.16 5.75 -0.65
CA ILE A 31 -7.50 6.00 -1.18
C ILE A 31 -8.13 4.74 -1.77
N GLN A 32 -7.38 3.95 -2.56
CA GLN A 32 -7.91 2.72 -3.17
C GLN A 32 -8.12 1.61 -2.12
N TYR A 33 -7.22 1.53 -1.14
CA TYR A 33 -7.28 0.46 -0.15
C TYR A 33 -8.29 0.73 0.97
N PHE A 34 -8.53 2.01 1.31
CA PHE A 34 -9.53 2.38 2.31
C PHE A 34 -10.94 2.02 1.86
N SER A 35 -11.30 2.32 0.59
CA SER A 35 -12.60 1.89 0.04
C SER A 35 -12.71 0.36 -0.01
N ASP A 36 -11.64 -0.34 -0.41
CA ASP A 36 -11.69 -1.80 -0.52
C ASP A 36 -11.78 -2.51 0.85
N VAL A 37 -11.12 -2.00 1.89
CA VAL A 37 -11.17 -2.67 3.21
C VAL A 37 -12.34 -2.23 4.07
N TYR A 38 -12.72 -0.95 4.05
CA TYR A 38 -13.78 -0.41 4.89
C TYR A 38 -15.15 -0.36 4.20
N GLU A 39 -15.22 -0.15 2.88
CA GLU A 39 -16.50 -0.05 2.15
C GLU A 39 -16.92 -1.36 1.46
N GLN A 40 -15.99 -2.23 1.01
CA GLN A 40 -16.35 -3.35 0.11
C GLN A 40 -17.37 -4.35 0.70
N LYS A 41 -17.47 -4.46 2.02
CA LYS A 41 -18.42 -5.37 2.67
C LYS A 41 -19.57 -4.68 3.40
N PHE A 42 -19.66 -3.35 3.36
CA PHE A 42 -20.57 -2.57 4.22
C PHE A 42 -20.51 -2.95 5.71
N THR A 43 -19.47 -3.67 6.16
CA THR A 43 -19.46 -4.35 7.47
C THR A 43 -19.65 -3.37 8.61
N VAL A 44 -19.02 -2.20 8.52
CA VAL A 44 -19.09 -1.17 9.54
C VAL A 44 -20.46 -0.48 9.55
N MET A 45 -21.04 -0.19 8.37
CA MET A 45 -22.41 0.34 8.30
C MET A 45 -23.42 -0.68 8.83
N CYS A 46 -23.32 -1.94 8.43
CA CYS A 46 -24.16 -3.02 8.93
C CYS A 46 -24.03 -3.20 10.45
N PHE A 47 -22.80 -3.13 10.98
CA PHE A 47 -22.57 -3.19 12.42
C PHE A 47 -23.22 -2.00 13.14
N MET A 48 -23.07 -0.77 12.61
CA MET A 48 -23.70 0.42 13.20
C MET A 48 -25.23 0.33 13.16
N VAL A 49 -25.82 -0.12 12.04
CA VAL A 49 -27.28 -0.34 11.95
C VAL A 49 -27.72 -1.42 12.95
N PHE A 50 -27.03 -2.55 13.00
CA PHE A 50 -27.35 -3.62 13.97
C PHE A 50 -27.23 -3.12 15.41
N TYR A 51 -26.19 -2.36 15.74
CA TYR A 51 -25.99 -1.75 17.05
C TYR A 51 -27.11 -0.74 17.39
N THR A 52 -27.55 0.09 16.43
CA THR A 52 -28.68 1.02 16.64
C THR A 52 -29.98 0.28 16.95
N LEU A 53 -30.25 -0.81 16.22
CA LEU A 53 -31.45 -1.64 16.41
C LEU A 53 -31.42 -2.39 17.74
N LEU A 54 -30.24 -2.91 18.12
CA LEU A 54 -30.04 -3.56 19.41
C LEU A 54 -30.26 -2.57 20.57
N ASN A 55 -29.69 -1.36 20.48
CA ASN A 55 -29.92 -0.32 21.47
C ASN A 55 -31.40 0.11 21.53
N ALA A 56 -32.07 0.19 20.39
CA ALA A 56 -33.50 0.49 20.35
C ALA A 56 -34.34 -0.60 21.01
N LEU A 57 -33.99 -1.88 20.78
CA LEU A 57 -34.64 -3.02 21.42
C LEU A 57 -34.44 -3.00 22.95
N ILE A 58 -33.21 -2.75 23.42
CA ILE A 58 -32.91 -2.64 24.85
C ILE A 58 -33.71 -1.51 25.49
N MET A 59 -33.73 -0.33 24.85
CA MET A 59 -34.49 0.82 25.35
C MET A 59 -36.00 0.57 25.33
N TRP A 60 -36.50 -0.15 24.34
CA TRP A 60 -37.91 -0.56 24.26
C TRP A 60 -38.29 -1.56 25.35
N ILE A 61 -37.42 -2.54 25.67
CA ILE A 61 -37.65 -3.49 26.77
C ILE A 61 -37.71 -2.77 28.13
N ILE A 62 -36.87 -1.75 28.33
CA ILE A 62 -36.82 -0.99 29.58
C ILE A 62 -38.02 -0.05 29.72
N ASN A 63 -38.52 0.47 28.60
CA ASN A 63 -39.66 1.38 28.57
C ASN A 63 -40.65 1.03 27.45
N PRO A 64 -41.47 -0.03 27.61
CA PRO A 64 -42.37 -0.51 26.57
C PRO A 64 -43.54 0.45 26.27
N ARG A 65 -43.73 1.46 27.13
CA ARG A 65 -44.76 2.50 26.95
C ARG A 65 -44.27 3.66 26.09
N ALA A 66 -42.99 3.74 25.76
CA ALA A 66 -42.45 4.77 24.90
C ALA A 66 -42.87 4.51 23.43
N PRO A 67 -43.30 5.54 22.69
CA PRO A 67 -43.62 5.38 21.27
C PRO A 67 -42.36 4.98 20.49
N LEU A 68 -42.50 4.00 19.61
CA LEU A 68 -41.39 3.37 18.90
C LEU A 68 -40.52 4.37 18.12
N GLY A 69 -41.12 5.40 17.54
CA GLY A 69 -40.41 6.48 16.84
C GLY A 69 -39.44 7.25 17.75
N ASN A 70 -39.85 7.59 18.98
CA ASN A 70 -38.98 8.29 19.93
C ASN A 70 -37.83 7.39 20.40
N THR A 71 -38.09 6.10 20.57
CA THR A 71 -37.06 5.12 20.94
C THR A 71 -36.02 4.99 19.84
N LEU A 72 -36.44 4.83 18.58
CA LEU A 72 -35.54 4.76 17.44
C LEU A 72 -34.72 6.05 17.27
N PHE A 73 -35.37 7.22 17.39
CA PHE A 73 -34.68 8.51 17.32
C PHE A 73 -33.62 8.66 18.42
N ASN A 74 -33.97 8.31 19.67
CA ASN A 74 -33.03 8.35 20.79
C ASN A 74 -31.85 7.39 20.60
N SER A 75 -32.09 6.18 20.07
CA SER A 75 -31.04 5.20 19.78
C SER A 75 -30.14 5.62 18.61
N ALA A 76 -30.70 6.24 17.57
CA ALA A 76 -29.92 6.82 16.46
C ALA A 76 -29.03 7.98 16.93
N ARG A 77 -29.60 8.91 17.71
CA ARG A 77 -28.87 10.02 18.33
C ARG A 77 -27.69 9.53 19.18
N LEU A 78 -27.94 8.53 20.03
CA LEU A 78 -26.93 7.89 20.88
C LEU A 78 -25.79 7.28 20.06
N THR A 79 -26.12 6.60 18.96
CA THR A 79 -25.13 5.94 18.10
C THR A 79 -24.24 6.95 17.37
N ILE A 80 -24.76 8.13 17.05
CA ILE A 80 -23.98 9.23 16.47
C ILE A 80 -23.12 9.94 17.54
N GLY A 81 -23.25 9.56 18.82
CA GLY A 81 -22.48 10.15 19.93
C GLY A 81 -23.03 11.51 20.39
N GLN A 82 -24.27 11.85 20.04
CA GLN A 82 -24.92 13.06 20.55
C GLN A 82 -25.59 12.76 21.89
N GLY A 83 -25.23 13.47 22.96
CA GLY A 83 -25.84 13.34 24.29
C GLY A 83 -27.17 14.08 24.44
N VAL A 84 -27.97 13.72 25.45
CA VAL A 84 -29.22 14.44 25.77
C VAL A 84 -28.90 15.75 26.49
N ALA A 85 -29.62 16.82 26.17
CA ALA A 85 -29.54 18.06 26.92
C ALA A 85 -29.88 17.86 28.42
N ASP A 86 -29.17 18.58 29.27
CA ASP A 86 -29.11 18.37 30.72
C ASP A 86 -30.49 18.38 31.45
N ARG A 87 -31.47 19.10 30.90
CA ARG A 87 -32.86 19.11 31.41
C ARG A 87 -33.64 17.84 31.07
N ALA A 88 -33.46 17.32 29.87
CA ALA A 88 -34.10 16.08 29.43
C ALA A 88 -33.41 14.87 30.04
N PHE A 89 -32.08 14.91 30.23
CA PHE A 89 -31.33 13.87 30.94
C PHE A 89 -31.82 13.69 32.38
N ARG A 90 -32.06 14.80 33.10
CA ARG A 90 -32.60 14.75 34.48
C ARG A 90 -33.95 14.05 34.59
N ARG A 91 -34.80 14.16 33.56
CA ARG A 91 -36.13 13.54 33.49
C ARG A 91 -36.11 12.04 33.18
N LEU A 92 -34.98 11.52 32.69
CA LEU A 92 -34.83 10.09 32.42
C LEU A 92 -34.83 9.26 33.70
N ARG A 93 -35.29 8.02 33.58
CA ARG A 93 -35.24 7.03 34.67
C ARG A 93 -33.78 6.62 34.92
N LEU A 94 -33.50 6.13 36.13
CA LEU A 94 -32.17 5.66 36.53
C LEU A 94 -31.55 4.63 35.54
N PRO A 95 -32.27 3.58 35.08
CA PRO A 95 -31.72 2.66 34.08
C PRO A 95 -31.42 3.32 32.71
N GLU A 96 -32.26 4.25 32.26
CA GLU A 96 -32.06 4.98 31.00
C GLU A 96 -30.83 5.90 31.08
N LYS A 97 -30.61 6.54 32.24
CA LYS A 97 -29.41 7.35 32.52
C LYS A 97 -28.13 6.52 32.47
N ILE A 98 -28.17 5.33 33.06
CA ILE A 98 -27.03 4.40 33.06
C ILE A 98 -26.68 4.01 31.62
N ILE A 99 -27.66 3.60 30.83
CA ILE A 99 -27.44 3.21 29.43
C ILE A 99 -26.91 4.39 28.60
N GLU A 100 -27.50 5.57 28.74
CA GLU A 100 -27.03 6.76 28.04
C GLU A 100 -25.55 7.03 28.35
N ILE A 101 -25.14 7.01 29.63
CA ILE A 101 -23.74 7.22 30.02
C ILE A 101 -22.82 6.13 29.45
N PHE A 102 -23.16 4.86 29.63
CA PHE A 102 -22.31 3.75 29.18
C PHE A 102 -22.18 3.70 27.65
N THR A 103 -23.28 3.93 26.92
CA THR A 103 -23.27 4.00 25.46
C THR A 103 -22.45 5.18 24.96
N GLN A 104 -22.49 6.34 25.62
CA GLN A 104 -21.66 7.49 25.26
C GLN A 104 -20.16 7.20 25.50
N ILE A 105 -19.81 6.61 26.64
CA ILE A 105 -18.42 6.19 26.91
C ILE A 105 -17.93 5.18 25.87
N PHE A 106 -18.76 4.17 25.55
CA PHE A 106 -18.45 3.19 24.52
C PHE A 106 -18.24 3.83 23.15
N THR A 107 -19.15 4.73 22.74
CA THR A 107 -19.08 5.44 21.46
C THR A 107 -17.82 6.31 21.38
N LEU A 108 -17.46 7.00 22.47
CA LEU A 108 -16.22 7.78 22.55
C LEU A 108 -14.97 6.91 22.37
N LEU A 109 -14.92 5.74 23.02
CA LEU A 109 -13.82 4.79 22.88
C LEU A 109 -13.70 4.28 21.44
N VAL A 110 -14.82 3.84 20.85
CA VAL A 110 -14.84 3.35 19.47
C VAL A 110 -14.42 4.46 18.48
N LEU A 111 -14.98 5.67 18.64
CA LEU A 111 -14.62 6.80 17.79
C LEU A 111 -13.13 7.14 17.90
N SER A 112 -12.56 7.07 19.10
CA SER A 112 -11.13 7.31 19.32
C SER A 112 -10.26 6.28 18.62
N ILE A 113 -10.62 4.99 18.70
CA ILE A 113 -9.91 3.90 18.01
C ILE A 113 -10.00 4.06 16.49
N VAL A 114 -11.20 4.31 15.95
CA VAL A 114 -11.42 4.50 14.52
C VAL A 114 -10.67 5.73 14.02
N THR A 115 -10.74 6.86 14.73
CA THR A 115 -10.01 8.08 14.39
C THR A 115 -8.50 7.84 14.38
N GLY A 116 -7.97 7.12 15.38
CA GLY A 116 -6.56 6.73 15.43
C GLY A 116 -6.14 5.84 14.26
N ALA A 117 -6.94 4.83 13.93
CA ALA A 117 -6.68 3.93 12.80
C ALA A 117 -6.71 4.66 11.46
N VAL A 118 -7.73 5.50 11.23
CA VAL A 118 -7.87 6.32 10.01
C VAL A 118 -6.72 7.33 9.91
N THR A 119 -6.37 8.01 11.01
CA THR A 119 -5.26 8.98 11.04
C THR A 119 -3.92 8.29 10.74
N THR A 120 -3.66 7.14 11.36
CA THR A 120 -2.46 6.35 11.09
C THR A 120 -2.39 5.96 9.63
N ALA A 121 -3.49 5.43 9.09
CA ALA A 121 -3.54 4.98 7.71
C ALA A 121 -3.41 6.14 6.69
N LEU A 122 -3.91 7.34 7.03
CA LEU A 122 -3.71 8.56 6.25
C LEU A 122 -2.25 9.04 6.26
N ILE A 123 -1.58 8.97 7.41
CA ILE A 123 -0.20 9.44 7.57
C ILE A 123 0.79 8.44 6.96
N THR A 124 0.72 7.17 7.35
CA THR A 124 1.71 6.16 6.94
C THR A 124 1.38 5.50 5.61
N GLY A 125 0.13 5.61 5.16
CA GLY A 125 -0.43 4.77 4.10
C GLY A 125 -0.74 3.37 4.61
N VAL A 126 -1.57 2.63 3.87
CA VAL A 126 -1.71 1.19 4.10
C VAL A 126 -0.68 0.45 3.26
N ARG A 127 0.26 -0.21 3.95
CA ARG A 127 1.26 -1.05 3.29
C ARG A 127 0.61 -2.39 2.93
N ARG A 128 0.79 -2.81 1.68
CA ARG A 128 0.53 -4.20 1.31
C ARG A 128 1.58 -5.09 1.95
N ALA A 129 1.23 -6.37 2.16
CA ALA A 129 2.18 -7.36 2.63
C ALA A 129 3.39 -7.35 1.69
N GLU A 130 4.58 -7.21 2.27
CA GLU A 130 5.81 -7.18 1.48
C GLU A 130 6.01 -8.55 0.81
N ILE A 131 6.32 -8.54 -0.49
CA ILE A 131 6.67 -9.76 -1.21
C ILE A 131 8.08 -10.17 -0.77
N VAL A 132 8.16 -11.09 0.18
CA VAL A 132 9.42 -11.60 0.75
C VAL A 132 9.72 -13.02 0.25
N ASP A 133 8.68 -13.83 0.06
CA ASP A 133 8.78 -15.23 -0.29
C ASP A 133 8.20 -15.53 -1.68
N LEU A 134 8.56 -16.68 -2.23
CA LEU A 134 8.06 -17.15 -3.52
C LEU A 134 6.53 -17.30 -3.53
N GLU A 135 5.94 -17.80 -2.43
CA GLU A 135 4.49 -17.99 -2.33
C GLU A 135 3.75 -16.65 -2.43
N THR A 136 4.19 -15.66 -1.65
CA THR A 136 3.65 -14.29 -1.70
C THR A 136 3.84 -13.67 -3.08
N PHE A 137 4.95 -13.95 -3.77
CA PHE A 137 5.16 -13.51 -5.14
C PHE A 137 4.14 -14.14 -6.10
N LEU A 138 3.89 -15.45 -5.99
CA LEU A 138 2.91 -16.15 -6.83
C LEU A 138 1.48 -15.67 -6.59
N GLU A 139 1.13 -15.33 -5.35
CA GLU A 139 -0.16 -14.75 -4.95
C GLU A 139 -0.34 -13.31 -5.43
N SER A 140 0.75 -12.53 -5.53
CA SER A 140 0.69 -11.14 -5.99
C SER A 140 0.15 -10.96 -7.41
N GLY A 141 0.22 -12.02 -8.23
CA GLY A 141 -0.19 -11.99 -9.63
C GLY A 141 0.76 -11.24 -10.56
N LEU A 142 1.90 -10.74 -10.05
CA LEU A 142 2.91 -10.06 -10.86
C LEU A 142 3.53 -10.99 -11.89
N ARG A 143 3.82 -10.45 -13.06
CA ARG A 143 4.58 -11.12 -14.13
C ARG A 143 6.01 -10.60 -14.17
N VAL A 144 6.95 -11.50 -14.42
CA VAL A 144 8.38 -11.14 -14.54
C VAL A 144 8.69 -10.87 -16.01
N MET A 145 9.07 -9.64 -16.33
CA MET A 145 9.45 -9.26 -17.68
C MET A 145 10.90 -9.67 -17.95
N VAL A 146 11.09 -10.55 -18.92
CA VAL A 146 12.38 -11.18 -19.26
C VAL A 146 12.57 -11.20 -20.76
N TYR A 147 13.83 -11.33 -21.20
CA TYR A 147 14.19 -11.48 -22.60
C TYR A 147 14.95 -12.81 -22.81
N SER A 148 14.91 -13.37 -24.01
CA SER A 148 15.20 -14.79 -24.27
C SER A 148 16.60 -15.26 -23.81
N ASN A 149 17.65 -14.51 -24.11
CA ASN A 149 19.02 -14.84 -23.68
C ASN A 149 19.23 -14.64 -22.17
N GLN A 150 18.50 -13.72 -21.51
CA GLN A 150 18.60 -13.57 -20.06
C GLN A 150 18.24 -14.86 -19.33
N VAL A 151 17.19 -15.52 -19.80
CA VAL A 151 16.72 -16.77 -19.21
C VAL A 151 17.73 -17.89 -19.48
N GLN A 152 18.30 -17.97 -20.68
CA GLN A 152 19.28 -19.01 -21.01
C GLN A 152 20.57 -18.91 -20.18
N ASP A 153 21.09 -17.70 -19.98
CA ASP A 153 22.38 -17.49 -19.31
C ASP A 153 22.28 -17.43 -17.78
N GLU A 154 21.14 -16.94 -17.26
CA GLU A 154 21.03 -16.57 -15.84
C GLU A 154 20.10 -17.50 -15.04
N PHE A 155 19.24 -18.30 -15.69
CA PHE A 155 18.10 -18.96 -15.03
C PHE A 155 18.34 -20.34 -14.45
N ASN A 156 19.43 -21.05 -14.77
CA ASN A 156 19.69 -22.39 -14.21
C ASN A 156 19.70 -22.46 -12.66
N TYR A 157 19.63 -21.31 -11.99
CA TYR A 157 19.74 -21.14 -10.55
C TYR A 157 18.52 -20.44 -9.90
N LEU A 158 17.48 -20.10 -10.66
CA LEU A 158 16.22 -19.55 -10.15
C LEU A 158 15.15 -20.65 -10.05
N LEU A 159 14.20 -20.49 -9.13
CA LEU A 159 13.17 -21.51 -8.88
C LEU A 159 12.31 -21.71 -10.15
N PRO A 160 12.17 -22.97 -10.65
CA PRO A 160 11.36 -23.29 -11.83
C PRO A 160 9.93 -22.74 -11.76
N SER A 161 9.37 -22.62 -10.56
CA SER A 161 8.03 -22.10 -10.31
C SER A 161 7.80 -20.68 -10.85
N ILE A 162 8.85 -19.84 -10.90
CA ILE A 162 8.77 -18.45 -11.38
C ILE A 162 8.63 -18.41 -12.91
N GLN A 163 9.09 -19.43 -13.64
CA GLN A 163 9.02 -19.47 -15.11
C GLN A 163 7.59 -19.33 -15.64
N THR A 164 6.61 -19.84 -14.89
CA THR A 164 5.18 -19.75 -15.24
C THR A 164 4.67 -18.31 -15.30
N ARG A 165 5.37 -17.37 -14.65
CA ARG A 165 5.04 -15.94 -14.61
C ARG A 165 5.85 -15.10 -15.60
N PHE A 166 6.62 -15.72 -16.48
CA PHE A 166 7.46 -15.00 -17.43
C PHE A 166 6.66 -14.36 -18.55
N LEU A 167 6.97 -13.09 -18.77
CA LEU A 167 6.54 -12.33 -19.93
C LEU A 167 7.78 -12.08 -20.79
N TYR A 168 7.90 -12.85 -21.88
CA TYR A 168 8.99 -12.72 -22.83
C TYR A 168 8.77 -11.48 -23.70
N VAL A 169 9.75 -10.59 -23.70
CA VAL A 169 9.78 -9.36 -24.49
C VAL A 169 11.17 -9.12 -25.05
N ASP A 170 11.28 -8.18 -25.98
CA ASP A 170 12.58 -7.77 -26.49
C ASP A 170 13.39 -7.01 -25.43
N LYS A 171 14.72 -7.17 -25.50
CA LYS A 171 15.67 -6.46 -24.63
C LYS A 171 15.39 -4.95 -24.52
N PRO A 172 15.26 -4.17 -25.61
CA PRO A 172 15.00 -2.73 -25.55
C PRO A 172 13.64 -2.39 -24.89
N GLU A 173 12.62 -3.22 -25.09
CA GLU A 173 11.31 -3.01 -24.49
C GLU A 173 11.39 -3.19 -22.97
N ARG A 174 12.01 -4.29 -22.51
CA ARG A 174 12.23 -4.52 -21.07
C ARG A 174 13.08 -3.43 -20.42
N ASP A 175 14.15 -3.00 -21.08
CA ASP A 175 15.01 -1.91 -20.59
C ASP A 175 14.23 -0.58 -20.53
N ARG A 176 13.36 -0.28 -21.50
CA ARG A 176 12.48 0.89 -21.47
C ARG A 176 11.54 0.86 -20.26
N HIS A 177 10.86 -0.26 -20.02
CA HIS A 177 9.96 -0.42 -18.88
C HIS A 177 10.71 -0.29 -17.54
N LEU A 178 11.86 -0.94 -17.43
CA LEU A 178 12.72 -0.93 -16.25
C LEU A 178 13.25 0.48 -15.93
N TYR A 179 13.80 1.19 -16.92
CA TYR A 179 14.36 2.53 -16.72
C TYR A 179 13.27 3.61 -16.60
N SER A 180 12.05 3.36 -17.07
CA SER A 180 10.87 4.17 -16.75
C SER A 180 10.30 3.91 -15.35
N LEU A 181 10.93 2.99 -14.58
CA LEU A 181 10.51 2.57 -13.24
C LEU A 181 9.06 2.08 -13.19
N ASN A 182 8.65 1.32 -14.22
CA ASN A 182 7.30 0.77 -14.29
C ASN A 182 7.09 -0.32 -13.23
N ASP A 183 6.11 -0.12 -12.36
CA ASP A 183 5.75 -0.93 -11.19
C ASP A 183 4.71 -2.03 -11.48
N SER A 184 4.23 -2.13 -12.73
CA SER A 184 3.25 -3.16 -13.14
C SER A 184 3.88 -4.54 -13.36
N TYR A 185 5.22 -4.63 -13.36
CA TYR A 185 5.97 -5.84 -13.64
C TYR A 185 7.11 -6.02 -12.63
N ALA A 186 7.50 -7.28 -12.43
CA ALA A 186 8.76 -7.62 -11.79
C ALA A 186 9.86 -7.78 -12.86
N TYR A 187 11.12 -7.58 -12.48
CA TYR A 187 12.26 -7.73 -13.38
C TYR A 187 13.33 -8.61 -12.78
N LEU A 188 14.14 -9.26 -13.62
CA LEU A 188 15.36 -9.93 -13.17
C LEU A 188 16.53 -8.98 -13.29
N MET A 189 17.28 -8.81 -12.20
CA MET A 189 18.45 -7.96 -12.18
C MET A 189 19.55 -8.54 -11.29
N VAL A 190 20.78 -8.41 -11.77
CA VAL A 190 21.98 -8.69 -10.98
C VAL A 190 22.25 -7.56 -9.98
N THR A 191 22.58 -7.90 -8.74
CA THR A 191 22.72 -6.95 -7.61
C THR A 191 23.67 -5.78 -7.91
N HIS A 192 24.74 -6.00 -8.68
CA HIS A 192 25.65 -4.90 -9.03
C HIS A 192 25.05 -3.87 -10.00
N LYS A 193 24.08 -4.25 -10.85
CA LYS A 193 23.36 -3.32 -11.73
C LYS A 193 22.28 -2.53 -10.99
N TRP A 194 21.83 -3.02 -9.84
CA TRP A 194 20.87 -2.31 -8.98
C TRP A 194 21.32 -0.89 -8.61
N GLN A 195 22.64 -0.69 -8.46
CA GLN A 195 23.24 0.61 -8.13
C GLN A 195 22.86 1.72 -9.13
N LEU A 196 22.63 1.36 -10.40
CA LEU A 196 22.14 2.30 -11.41
C LEU A 196 20.68 2.69 -11.15
N LEU A 197 19.80 1.73 -10.90
CA LEU A 197 18.40 2.03 -10.59
C LEU A 197 18.26 2.82 -9.29
N GLU A 198 19.01 2.43 -8.26
CA GLU A 198 19.10 3.17 -7.01
C GLU A 198 19.50 4.62 -7.25
N TYR A 199 20.47 4.86 -8.14
CA TYR A 199 20.89 6.20 -8.52
C TYR A 199 19.80 7.00 -9.26
N ILE A 200 19.10 6.37 -10.20
CA ILE A 200 17.99 6.97 -10.96
C ILE A 200 16.86 7.41 -10.02
N GLN A 201 16.47 6.54 -9.09
CA GLN A 201 15.35 6.77 -8.18
C GLN A 201 15.72 7.48 -6.86
N ARG A 202 16.99 7.84 -6.66
CA ARG A 202 17.51 8.43 -5.40
C ARG A 202 16.83 9.75 -5.00
N ARG A 203 16.27 10.47 -5.98
CA ARG A 203 15.60 11.76 -5.77
C ARG A 203 14.10 11.63 -5.50
N LEU A 204 13.54 10.43 -5.64
CA LEU A 204 12.17 10.16 -5.26
C LEU A 204 12.07 10.10 -3.73
N HIS A 205 10.97 10.61 -3.18
CA HIS A 205 10.68 10.47 -1.76
C HIS A 205 10.58 9.00 -1.34
N LYS A 206 10.00 8.17 -2.23
CA LYS A 206 9.94 6.71 -2.09
C LYS A 206 10.40 6.08 -3.41
N PRO A 207 11.33 5.11 -3.38
CA PRO A 207 11.73 4.39 -4.59
C PRO A 207 10.53 3.63 -5.13
N LYS A 208 10.33 3.61 -6.46
CA LYS A 208 9.23 2.88 -7.11
C LYS A 208 9.50 1.39 -7.19
N LEU A 209 10.77 1.04 -7.37
CA LEU A 209 11.23 -0.33 -7.43
C LEU A 209 12.13 -0.60 -6.23
N ARG A 210 12.14 -1.85 -5.77
CA ARG A 210 13.06 -2.34 -4.75
C ARG A 210 13.70 -3.64 -5.21
N LEU A 211 14.91 -3.89 -4.77
CA LEU A 211 15.55 -5.18 -4.94
C LEU A 211 14.99 -6.15 -3.90
N ALA A 212 14.57 -7.34 -4.32
CA ALA A 212 14.16 -8.40 -3.42
C ALA A 212 15.36 -8.89 -2.60
N THR A 213 15.07 -9.50 -1.46
CA THR A 213 16.08 -10.04 -0.53
C THR A 213 15.77 -11.50 -0.21
N GLY A 214 16.78 -12.22 0.29
CA GLY A 214 16.61 -13.59 0.77
C GLY A 214 16.20 -14.58 -0.32
N LYS A 215 15.03 -15.23 -0.17
CA LYS A 215 14.59 -16.38 -0.98
C LYS A 215 14.22 -16.04 -2.43
N LEU A 216 14.14 -14.75 -2.75
CA LEU A 216 13.85 -14.24 -4.10
C LEU A 216 15.11 -13.87 -4.89
N CYS A 217 16.28 -14.16 -4.32
CA CYS A 217 17.58 -14.05 -4.96
C CYS A 217 18.17 -15.44 -5.22
N SER A 218 18.96 -15.55 -6.28
CA SER A 218 19.78 -16.72 -6.57
C SER A 218 20.93 -16.85 -5.58
N SER A 219 21.63 -17.98 -5.65
CA SER A 219 22.95 -18.11 -5.05
C SER A 219 23.92 -17.03 -5.52
N GLU A 220 24.91 -16.78 -4.67
CA GLU A 220 25.99 -15.83 -4.90
C GLU A 220 26.88 -16.27 -6.04
N ARG A 221 27.25 -15.30 -6.88
CA ARG A 221 28.14 -15.47 -8.03
C ARG A 221 29.27 -14.48 -7.94
N TYR A 222 30.42 -14.86 -8.48
CA TYR A 222 31.59 -14.01 -8.54
C TYR A 222 31.79 -13.57 -9.99
N ILE A 223 31.84 -12.26 -10.20
CA ILE A 223 32.37 -11.67 -11.42
C ILE A 223 33.88 -11.80 -11.30
N GLN A 224 34.48 -12.51 -12.25
CA GLN A 224 35.91 -12.74 -12.28
C GLN A 224 36.52 -12.08 -13.50
N LEU A 225 37.78 -11.67 -13.40
CA LEU A 225 38.54 -11.16 -14.53
C LEU A 225 39.19 -12.34 -15.24
N TYR A 226 38.84 -12.58 -16.50
CA TYR A 226 39.45 -13.66 -17.27
C TYR A 226 40.84 -13.25 -17.74
N VAL A 227 41.86 -13.94 -17.26
CA VAL A 227 43.25 -13.76 -17.66
C VAL A 227 43.76 -15.07 -18.25
N CYS A 228 44.54 -14.98 -19.33
CA CYS A 228 45.20 -16.15 -19.89
C CYS A 228 46.12 -16.80 -18.84
N SER A 229 46.06 -18.12 -18.75
CA SER A 229 46.97 -18.90 -17.89
C SER A 229 48.42 -18.56 -18.26
N GLY A 230 49.26 -18.28 -17.25
CA GLY A 230 50.67 -17.91 -17.43
C GLY A 230 50.94 -16.44 -17.84
N ALA A 231 49.92 -15.57 -17.86
CA ALA A 231 50.17 -14.15 -18.00
C ALA A 231 51.03 -13.61 -16.83
N CYS A 232 52.17 -13.00 -17.13
CA CYS A 232 53.12 -12.52 -16.12
C CYS A 232 52.53 -11.49 -15.14
N TYR A 233 51.44 -10.80 -15.53
CA TYR A 233 50.78 -9.79 -14.71
C TYR A 233 49.61 -10.33 -13.88
N ALA A 234 49.26 -11.62 -13.98
CA ALA A 234 48.11 -12.19 -13.29
C ALA A 234 48.16 -12.00 -11.75
N PRO A 235 49.31 -12.25 -11.06
CA PRO A 235 49.40 -12.03 -9.62
C PRO A 235 49.29 -10.55 -9.23
N ALA A 236 49.86 -9.67 -10.05
CA ALA A 236 49.77 -8.22 -9.83
C ALA A 236 48.32 -7.73 -10.00
N LEU A 237 47.56 -8.30 -10.93
CA LEU A 237 46.15 -7.99 -11.14
C LEU A 237 45.28 -8.48 -9.97
N GLU A 238 45.55 -9.67 -9.43
CA GLU A 238 44.87 -10.16 -8.23
C GLU A 238 45.10 -9.24 -7.03
N HIS A 239 46.36 -8.88 -6.75
CA HIS A 239 46.67 -7.91 -5.69
C HIS A 239 46.01 -6.55 -5.92
N PHE A 240 45.98 -6.07 -7.16
CA PHE A 240 45.27 -4.85 -7.50
C PHE A 240 43.76 -4.95 -7.24
N ALA A 241 43.12 -6.04 -7.65
CA ALA A 241 41.69 -6.25 -7.47
C ALA A 241 41.32 -6.30 -5.98
N LEU A 242 42.11 -7.03 -5.17
CA LEU A 242 41.95 -7.09 -3.71
C LEU A 242 42.11 -5.71 -3.08
N ASN A 243 43.21 -5.00 -3.38
CA ASN A 243 43.44 -3.66 -2.86
C ASN A 243 42.33 -2.69 -3.28
N ALA A 244 41.90 -2.73 -4.55
CA ALA A 244 40.82 -1.87 -5.05
C ALA A 244 39.48 -2.15 -4.36
N TYR A 245 39.23 -3.41 -3.99
CA TYR A 245 38.06 -3.78 -3.19
C TYR A 245 38.18 -3.29 -1.74
N GLU A 246 39.32 -3.54 -1.08
CA GLU A 246 39.57 -3.14 0.32
C GLU A 246 39.53 -1.62 0.52
N PHE A 247 40.10 -0.85 -0.41
CA PHE A 247 40.03 0.62 -0.37
C PHE A 247 38.67 1.18 -0.83
N GLY A 248 37.72 0.33 -1.22
CA GLY A 248 36.39 0.75 -1.70
C GLY A 248 36.41 1.48 -3.05
N LEU A 249 37.52 1.44 -3.79
CA LEU A 249 37.69 2.15 -5.07
C LEU A 249 36.63 1.73 -6.09
N THR A 250 36.23 0.46 -6.09
CA THR A 250 35.19 -0.06 -7.00
C THR A 250 33.84 0.66 -6.82
N THR A 251 33.48 1.01 -5.59
CA THR A 251 32.25 1.77 -5.31
C THR A 251 32.39 3.24 -5.68
N GLY A 252 33.56 3.84 -5.42
CA GLY A 252 33.89 5.21 -5.81
C GLY A 252 33.84 5.40 -7.32
N TRP A 253 34.48 4.50 -8.08
CA TRP A 253 34.46 4.51 -9.55
C TRP A 253 33.06 4.34 -10.12
N MET A 254 32.24 3.46 -9.54
CA MET A 254 30.83 3.31 -9.96
C MET A 254 30.06 4.62 -9.75
N GLN A 255 30.15 5.23 -8.56
CA GLN A 255 29.46 6.49 -8.28
C GLN A 255 29.95 7.64 -9.17
N GLN A 256 31.26 7.72 -9.41
CA GLN A 256 31.85 8.70 -10.30
C GLN A 256 31.38 8.49 -11.75
N GLY A 257 31.39 7.25 -12.23
CA GLY A 257 30.89 6.89 -13.55
C GLY A 257 29.43 7.25 -13.75
N LEU A 258 28.57 6.98 -12.75
CA LEU A 258 27.15 7.36 -12.79
C LEU A 258 26.96 8.89 -12.84
N ARG A 259 27.77 9.66 -12.10
CA ARG A 259 27.76 11.13 -12.17
C ARG A 259 28.20 11.64 -13.54
N GLN A 260 29.24 11.06 -14.13
CA GLN A 260 29.70 11.42 -15.46
C GLN A 260 28.66 11.05 -16.52
N ALA A 261 27.99 9.91 -16.39
CA ALA A 261 26.91 9.48 -17.27
C ALA A 261 25.68 10.41 -17.18
N GLU A 262 25.35 10.91 -15.98
CA GLU A 262 24.33 11.94 -15.79
C GLU A 262 24.71 13.24 -16.52
N GLN A 263 25.95 13.71 -16.34
CA GLN A 263 26.46 14.93 -16.99
C GLN A 263 26.48 14.82 -18.53
N ALA A 264 26.74 13.62 -19.05
CA ALA A 264 26.70 13.32 -20.48
C ALA A 264 25.28 13.08 -21.03
N GLY A 265 24.24 13.11 -20.18
CA GLY A 265 22.85 12.86 -20.59
C GLY A 265 22.53 11.40 -20.91
N LEU A 266 23.39 10.45 -20.52
CA LEU A 266 23.19 9.01 -20.73
C LEU A 266 22.23 8.40 -19.68
N VAL A 267 22.15 9.01 -18.50
CA VAL A 267 21.29 8.60 -17.40
C VAL A 267 20.54 9.82 -16.89
N ALA A 268 19.21 9.78 -16.92
CA ALA A 268 18.36 10.79 -16.30
C ALA A 268 17.99 10.34 -14.88
N LYS A 269 18.18 11.22 -13.89
CA LYS A 269 17.55 11.03 -12.58
C LYS A 269 16.10 11.43 -12.65
N GLU A 270 15.28 10.76 -11.85
CA GLU A 270 13.93 11.22 -11.62
C GLU A 270 13.94 12.64 -11.01
N PRO A 271 12.92 13.46 -11.34
CA PRO A 271 12.77 14.77 -10.71
C PRO A 271 12.66 14.60 -9.19
N TYR A 272 13.15 15.60 -8.47
CA TYR A 272 13.05 15.61 -7.01
C TYR A 272 11.59 15.63 -6.60
N GLU A 273 11.16 14.60 -5.88
CA GLU A 273 9.82 14.52 -5.29
C GLU A 273 9.94 14.88 -3.80
N PRO A 274 9.52 16.09 -3.39
CA PRO A 274 9.50 16.42 -1.97
C PRO A 274 8.49 15.52 -1.23
N PRO A 275 8.66 15.30 0.09
CA PRO A 275 7.65 14.69 0.94
C PRO A 275 6.43 15.61 1.04
N THR A 276 5.60 15.65 0.02
CA THR A 276 4.40 16.48 0.02
C THR A 276 3.27 15.73 0.71
N LEU A 277 2.77 16.29 1.80
CA LEU A 277 1.43 15.99 2.30
C LEU A 277 0.43 16.41 1.21
N ARG A 278 -0.03 15.47 0.41
CA ARG A 278 -1.02 15.76 -0.62
C ARG A 278 -2.38 16.00 0.06
N PRO A 279 -3.12 17.06 -0.29
CA PRO A 279 -4.48 17.22 0.20
C PRO A 279 -5.34 16.04 -0.28
N LEU A 280 -6.31 15.64 0.54
CA LEU A 280 -7.23 14.58 0.15
C LEU A 280 -8.08 15.06 -1.04
N PRO A 281 -8.19 14.28 -2.13
CA PRO A 281 -9.02 14.66 -3.25
C PRO A 281 -10.50 14.61 -2.86
N LEU A 282 -11.31 15.48 -3.47
CA LEU A 282 -12.77 15.52 -3.26
C LEU A 282 -13.45 14.17 -3.58
N GLU A 283 -12.87 13.39 -4.49
CA GLU A 283 -13.32 12.04 -4.84
C GLU A 283 -13.40 11.11 -3.62
N PHE A 284 -12.50 11.27 -2.64
CA PHE A 284 -12.52 10.52 -1.39
C PHE A 284 -13.83 10.73 -0.61
N TYR A 285 -14.40 11.93 -0.67
CA TYR A 285 -15.63 12.28 0.05
C TYR A 285 -16.90 12.03 -0.76
N ARG A 286 -16.80 11.54 -2.00
CA ARG A 286 -17.94 11.40 -2.91
C ARG A 286 -19.08 10.57 -2.28
N ARG A 287 -18.76 9.41 -1.72
CA ARG A 287 -19.76 8.53 -1.08
C ARG A 287 -20.42 9.17 0.14
N ALA A 288 -19.65 9.89 0.95
CA ALA A 288 -20.17 10.61 2.10
C ALA A 288 -21.16 11.70 1.67
N TYR A 289 -20.85 12.44 0.59
CA TYR A 289 -21.77 13.44 0.03
C TYR A 289 -23.01 12.82 -0.61
N GLU A 290 -22.87 11.70 -1.33
CA GLU A 290 -24.00 10.94 -1.89
C GLU A 290 -24.96 10.49 -0.77
N LEU A 291 -24.42 9.91 0.31
CA LEU A 291 -25.22 9.47 1.47
C LEU A 291 -25.86 10.66 2.20
N TYR A 292 -25.11 11.75 2.40
CA TYR A 292 -25.62 12.96 3.03
C TYR A 292 -26.77 13.58 2.24
N GLY A 293 -26.63 13.70 0.91
CA GLY A 293 -27.67 14.18 0.02
C GLY A 293 -28.92 13.28 0.07
N PHE A 294 -28.74 11.97 0.06
CA PHE A 294 -29.84 11.01 0.21
C PHE A 294 -30.60 11.19 1.54
N LEU A 295 -29.88 11.34 2.65
CA LEU A 295 -30.49 11.56 3.97
C LEU A 295 -31.25 12.89 4.07
N LEU A 296 -30.76 13.95 3.41
CA LEU A 296 -31.46 15.24 3.35
C LEU A 296 -32.76 15.17 2.55
N VAL A 297 -32.77 14.46 1.43
CA VAL A 297 -34.00 14.26 0.64
C VAL A 297 -35.00 13.44 1.44
N LEU A 298 -34.55 12.40 2.13
CA LEU A 298 -35.41 11.57 2.98
C LEU A 298 -36.01 12.37 4.15
N SER A 299 -35.22 13.23 4.80
CA SER A 299 -35.72 14.07 5.89
C SER A 299 -36.73 15.11 5.41
N LEU A 300 -36.52 15.68 4.21
CA LEU A 300 -37.49 16.59 3.58
C LEU A 300 -38.80 15.87 3.28
N ILE A 301 -38.76 14.65 2.75
CA ILE A 301 -39.96 13.85 2.47
C ILE A 301 -40.72 13.55 3.77
N ALA A 302 -40.01 13.13 4.83
CA ALA A 302 -40.63 12.88 6.13
C ALA A 302 -41.30 14.14 6.70
N PHE A 303 -40.63 15.29 6.61
CA PHE A 303 -41.19 16.57 7.05
C PHE A 303 -42.47 16.95 6.28
N LEU A 304 -42.46 16.82 4.94
CA LEU A 304 -43.64 17.08 4.13
C LEU A 304 -44.80 16.14 4.47
N MET A 305 -44.51 14.86 4.72
CA MET A 305 -45.51 13.88 5.15
C MET A 305 -46.11 14.23 6.52
N GLU A 306 -45.29 14.66 7.48
CA GLU A 306 -45.77 15.13 8.79
C GLU A 306 -46.66 16.37 8.65
N CYS A 307 -46.28 17.33 7.80
CA CYS A 307 -47.09 18.51 7.52
C CYS A 307 -48.43 18.16 6.87
N LEU A 308 -48.44 17.22 5.92
CA LEU A 308 -49.68 16.73 5.31
C LEU A 308 -50.55 16.04 6.37
N ILE A 309 -50.02 15.09 7.13
CA ILE A 309 -50.80 14.40 8.17
C ILE A 309 -51.36 15.40 9.19
N ALA A 310 -50.58 16.40 9.59
CA ALA A 310 -51.03 17.45 10.50
C ALA A 310 -52.17 18.28 9.88
N TYR A 311 -52.02 18.71 8.63
CA TYR A 311 -53.03 19.48 7.88
C TYR A 311 -54.36 18.72 7.77
N TRP A 312 -54.31 17.45 7.35
CA TRP A 312 -55.51 16.60 7.21
C TRP A 312 -56.18 16.35 8.57
N ARG A 313 -55.38 16.16 9.64
CA ARG A 313 -55.92 15.97 11.00
C ARG A 313 -56.58 17.22 11.58
N THR A 314 -56.13 18.41 11.19
CA THR A 314 -56.78 19.67 11.56
C THR A 314 -58.06 19.94 10.77
N ASP A 315 -58.15 19.51 9.50
CA ASP A 315 -59.39 19.62 8.72
C ASP A 315 -60.48 18.65 9.19
N ASP A 316 -60.13 17.47 9.70
CA ASP A 316 -61.06 16.51 10.32
C ASP A 316 -61.49 16.91 11.75
N ALA A 317 -60.88 17.94 12.35
CA ALA A 317 -61.33 18.51 13.62
C ALA A 317 -62.50 19.47 13.37
N ILE A 318 -63.62 18.91 12.89
CA ILE A 318 -64.89 19.62 12.79
C ILE A 318 -65.24 20.16 14.18
N ILE A 319 -65.30 21.48 14.22
CA ILE A 319 -65.87 22.33 15.25
C ILE A 319 -67.20 21.70 15.72
N VAL A 320 -67.18 21.05 16.88
CA VAL A 320 -68.39 20.82 17.67
C VAL A 320 -68.64 22.13 18.41
N ILE A 321 -69.42 23.02 17.78
CA ILE A 321 -70.13 24.11 18.48
C ILE A 321 -71.36 23.51 19.16
#